data_AF-A0A2G2CBL5-F1
#
_entry.id   AF-A0A2G2CBL5-F1
#
_cell.length_a   1.000
_cell.length_b   1.000
_cell.length_c   1.000
_cell.angle_alpha   90.00
_cell.angle_beta   90.00
_cell.angle_gamma   90.00
#
_symmetry.space_group_name_H-M   'P 1'
#
loop_
_entity.id
_entity.type
_entity.pdbx_description
1 polymer ?
#
loop_
_entity_poly.entity_id
_entity_poly.type
_entity_poly.pdbx_seq_one_letter_code
_entity_poly.pdbx_strand_id
1 'polypeptide(L)'
;MATQKLYAGAKLREVRTTLQHTQKDFAARLGVSLPYLNQMENNNRPVSTTVVLALASEFGMDVTELASGDTERLVSDMREILSDPVFEGHIIPLADLQLTASNAPGLARAFIKLHQSHRQTHERLAYLDEALGRE
;
A
#
# COMPACT_ATOMS: atom_id res chain seq x y z
N MET A 1 -27.55 2.04 0.74
CA MET A 1 -26.18 2.54 0.97
C MET A 1 -25.37 2.29 -0.29
N ALA A 2 -24.56 3.24 -0.75
CA ALA A 2 -23.72 3.03 -1.93
C ALA A 2 -22.65 1.99 -1.59
N THR A 3 -22.54 0.93 -2.39
CA THR A 3 -21.51 -0.11 -2.23
C THR A 3 -20.14 0.54 -2.41
N GLN A 4 -19.32 0.57 -1.36
CA GLN A 4 -17.99 1.15 -1.41
C GLN A 4 -17.14 0.39 -2.44
N LYS A 5 -16.44 1.13 -3.31
CA LYS A 5 -15.56 0.55 -4.32
C LYS A 5 -14.33 -0.04 -3.63
N LEU A 6 -14.04 -1.32 -3.87
CA LEU A 6 -12.89 -2.03 -3.30
C LEU A 6 -11.66 -1.87 -4.20
N TYR A 7 -10.70 -1.07 -3.81
CA TYR A 7 -9.41 -0.93 -4.51
C TYR A 7 -8.33 -1.71 -3.76
N ALA A 8 -8.06 -2.93 -4.23
CA ALA A 8 -7.16 -3.89 -3.59
C ALA A 8 -6.16 -4.51 -4.58
N GLY A 9 -5.74 -3.75 -5.60
CA GLY A 9 -4.92 -4.25 -6.69
C GLY A 9 -3.58 -4.85 -6.26
N ALA A 10 -2.91 -4.25 -5.27
CA ALA A 10 -1.68 -4.78 -4.70
C ALA A 10 -1.89 -6.15 -4.03
N LYS A 11 -2.95 -6.31 -3.23
CA LYS A 11 -3.27 -7.59 -2.58
C LYS A 11 -3.71 -8.64 -3.60
N LEU A 12 -4.49 -8.25 -4.60
CA LEU A 12 -4.88 -9.14 -5.71
C LEU A 12 -3.65 -9.68 -6.45
N ARG A 13 -2.67 -8.81 -6.71
CA ARG A 13 -1.39 -9.19 -7.30
C ARG A 13 -0.57 -10.10 -6.40
N GLU A 14 -0.51 -9.79 -5.10
CA GLU A 14 0.19 -10.60 -4.09
C GLU A 14 -0.36 -12.02 -4.04
N VAL A 15 -1.69 -12.19 -4.00
CA VAL A 15 -2.38 -13.49 -4.05
C VAL A 15 -1.96 -14.24 -5.31
N ARG A 16 -2.05 -13.60 -6.47
CA ARG A 16 -1.63 -14.21 -7.73
C ARG A 16 -0.18 -14.70 -7.70
N THR A 17 0.74 -13.86 -7.23
CA THR A 17 2.17 -14.19 -7.19
C THR A 17 2.49 -15.29 -6.19
N THR A 18 1.80 -15.32 -5.05
CA THR A 18 1.94 -16.38 -4.02
C THR A 18 1.49 -17.73 -4.56
N LEU A 19 0.43 -17.74 -5.38
CA LEU A 19 -0.05 -18.91 -6.11
C LEU A 19 0.79 -19.27 -7.33
N GLN A 20 1.88 -18.52 -7.60
CA GLN A 20 2.77 -18.70 -8.75
C GLN A 20 2.04 -18.70 -10.10
N HIS A 21 0.95 -17.94 -10.23
CA HIS A 21 0.20 -17.82 -11.47
C HIS A 21 0.66 -16.63 -12.32
N THR A 22 0.70 -16.83 -13.64
CA THR A 22 0.77 -15.71 -14.58
C THR A 22 -0.54 -14.91 -14.52
N GLN A 23 -0.54 -13.64 -14.95
CA GLN A 23 -1.81 -12.89 -15.05
C GLN A 23 -2.82 -13.59 -15.97
N LYS A 24 -2.36 -14.29 -17.02
CA LYS A 24 -3.25 -15.01 -17.94
C LYS A 24 -3.95 -16.17 -17.24
N ASP A 25 -3.20 -16.99 -16.50
CA ASP A 25 -3.75 -18.15 -15.80
C ASP A 25 -4.70 -17.71 -14.68
N PHE A 26 -4.32 -16.66 -13.95
CA PHE A 26 -5.14 -16.13 -12.87
C PHE A 26 -6.44 -15.50 -13.39
N ALA A 27 -6.38 -14.74 -14.50
CA ALA A 27 -7.57 -14.18 -15.13
C ALA A 27 -8.54 -15.28 -15.56
N ALA A 28 -8.02 -16.36 -16.16
CA ALA A 28 -8.82 -17.52 -16.55
C ALA A 28 -9.52 -18.19 -15.35
N ARG A 29 -8.79 -18.42 -14.24
CA ARG A 29 -9.36 -18.97 -13.00
C ARG A 29 -10.40 -18.07 -12.34
N LEU A 30 -10.19 -16.75 -12.41
CA LEU A 30 -11.13 -15.76 -11.89
C LEU A 30 -12.34 -15.50 -12.81
N GLY A 31 -12.39 -16.13 -14.00
CA GLY A 31 -13.47 -15.93 -14.96
C GLY A 31 -13.52 -14.53 -15.58
N VAL A 32 -12.38 -13.84 -15.68
CA VAL A 32 -12.27 -12.48 -16.23
C VAL A 32 -11.26 -12.41 -17.37
N SER A 33 -11.33 -11.36 -18.18
CA SER A 33 -10.33 -11.13 -19.23
C SER A 33 -9.00 -10.65 -18.65
N LEU A 34 -7.88 -10.98 -19.31
CA LEU A 34 -6.54 -10.52 -18.92
C LEU A 34 -6.44 -8.98 -18.81
N PRO A 35 -6.95 -8.17 -19.76
CA PRO A 35 -6.92 -6.72 -19.62
C PRO A 35 -7.72 -6.22 -18.42
N TYR A 36 -8.82 -6.89 -18.08
CA TYR A 36 -9.65 -6.52 -16.94
C TYR A 36 -8.95 -6.83 -15.61
N LEU A 37 -8.34 -8.01 -15.48
CA LEU A 37 -7.49 -8.33 -14.32
C LEU A 37 -6.35 -7.32 -14.18
N ASN A 38 -5.68 -6.98 -15.28
CA ASN A 38 -4.58 -6.01 -15.26
C ASN A 38 -5.05 -4.64 -14.73
N GLN A 39 -6.23 -4.17 -15.15
CA GLN A 39 -6.79 -2.93 -14.63
C GLN A 39 -7.09 -3.00 -13.13
N MET A 40 -7.59 -4.14 -12.63
CA MET A 40 -7.83 -4.32 -11.19
C MET A 40 -6.53 -4.37 -10.38
N GLU A 41 -5.52 -5.14 -10.83
CA GLU A 41 -4.22 -5.21 -10.15
C GLU A 41 -3.48 -3.86 -10.09
N ASN A 42 -3.75 -2.97 -11.06
CA ASN A 42 -3.21 -1.62 -11.10
C ASN A 42 -4.16 -0.56 -10.53
N ASN A 43 -5.26 -0.95 -9.88
CA ASN A 43 -6.29 -0.05 -9.33
C ASN A 43 -6.92 0.94 -10.33
N ASN A 44 -6.76 0.72 -11.64
CA ASN A 44 -7.49 1.46 -12.68
C ASN A 44 -8.99 1.11 -12.65
N ARG A 45 -9.34 -0.05 -12.08
CA ARG A 45 -10.71 -0.43 -11.74
C ARG A 45 -10.76 -1.03 -10.33
N PRO A 46 -11.86 -0.84 -9.59
CA PRO A 46 -12.06 -1.56 -8.35
C PRO A 46 -12.20 -3.06 -8.64
N VAL A 47 -11.84 -3.88 -7.66
CA VAL A 47 -12.05 -5.32 -7.69
C VAL A 47 -13.55 -5.58 -7.80
N SER A 48 -13.94 -6.32 -8.84
CA SER A 48 -15.36 -6.60 -9.09
C SER A 48 -15.89 -7.64 -8.10
N THR A 49 -17.19 -7.61 -7.85
CA THR A 49 -17.87 -8.64 -7.03
C THR A 49 -17.62 -10.05 -7.57
N THR A 50 -17.59 -10.23 -8.89
CA THR A 50 -17.26 -11.51 -9.53
C THR A 50 -15.88 -12.01 -9.12
N VAL A 51 -14.88 -11.14 -9.10
CA VAL A 51 -13.52 -11.51 -8.66
C VAL A 51 -13.48 -11.80 -7.17
N VAL A 52 -14.16 -11.00 -6.34
CA VAL A 52 -14.25 -11.27 -4.89
C VAL A 52 -14.84 -12.65 -4.62
N LEU A 53 -15.94 -13.01 -5.29
CA LEU A 53 -16.57 -14.32 -5.16
C LEU A 53 -15.66 -15.44 -5.65
N ALA A 54 -15.00 -15.27 -6.80
CA ALA A 54 -14.05 -16.25 -7.32
C ALA A 54 -12.84 -16.44 -6.39
N LEU A 55 -12.34 -15.38 -5.75
CA LEU A 55 -11.27 -15.48 -4.77
C LEU A 55 -11.65 -16.32 -3.56
N ALA A 56 -12.88 -16.13 -3.05
CA ALA A 56 -13.41 -16.94 -1.96
C ALA A 56 -13.62 -18.40 -2.40
N SER A 57 -14.24 -18.64 -3.56
CA SER A 57 -14.64 -19.99 -3.97
C SER A 57 -13.50 -20.85 -4.51
N GLU A 58 -12.62 -20.27 -5.34
CA GLU A 58 -11.55 -21.02 -6.01
C GLU A 58 -10.28 -21.15 -5.15
N PHE A 59 -10.03 -20.18 -4.29
CA PHE A 59 -8.78 -20.08 -3.54
C PHE A 59 -8.99 -20.12 -2.01
N GLY A 60 -10.23 -20.20 -1.54
CA GLY A 60 -10.53 -20.22 -0.10
C GLY A 60 -10.11 -18.94 0.63
N MET A 61 -9.96 -17.83 -0.09
CA MET A 61 -9.45 -16.58 0.47
C MET A 61 -10.50 -15.93 1.38
N ASP A 62 -10.09 -15.48 2.56
CA ASP A 62 -10.89 -14.54 3.34
C ASP A 62 -10.88 -13.19 2.63
N VAL A 63 -12.02 -12.84 2.02
CA VAL A 63 -12.16 -11.61 1.23
C VAL A 63 -12.11 -10.34 2.07
N THR A 64 -12.24 -10.44 3.40
CA THR A 64 -12.00 -9.30 4.29
C THR A 64 -10.52 -8.88 4.24
N GLU A 65 -9.61 -9.80 3.89
CA GLU A 65 -8.19 -9.48 3.70
C GLU A 65 -7.93 -8.55 2.51
N LEU A 66 -8.81 -8.55 1.50
CA LEU A 66 -8.73 -7.60 0.38
C LEU A 66 -9.08 -6.18 0.83
N ALA A 67 -9.95 -6.05 1.84
CA ALA A 67 -10.41 -4.78 2.38
C ALA A 67 -9.50 -4.22 3.49
N SER A 68 -8.52 -5.00 3.95
CA SER A 68 -7.69 -4.67 5.12
C SER A 68 -7.18 -3.23 5.09
N GLY A 69 -7.39 -2.53 6.22
CA GLY A 69 -7.06 -1.12 6.46
C GLY A 69 -5.57 -0.74 6.44
N ASP A 70 -4.73 -1.56 5.80
CA ASP A 70 -3.31 -1.26 5.57
C ASP A 70 -3.14 0.01 4.73
N THR A 71 -4.03 0.27 3.78
CA THR A 71 -3.95 1.49 2.96
C THR A 71 -4.23 2.74 3.79
N GLU A 72 -5.29 2.73 4.61
CA GLU A 72 -5.64 3.88 5.46
C GLU A 72 -4.58 4.14 6.53
N ARG A 73 -4.08 3.07 7.16
CA ARG A 73 -2.95 3.16 8.09
C ARG A 73 -1.69 3.69 7.41
N LEU A 74 -1.35 3.19 6.23
CA LEU A 74 -0.17 3.63 5.49
C LEU A 74 -0.30 5.09 5.04
N VAL A 75 -1.50 5.53 4.66
CA VAL A 75 -1.78 6.95 4.39
C VAL A 75 -1.59 7.78 5.67
N SER A 76 -2.08 7.31 6.82
CA SER A 76 -1.87 7.98 8.11
C SER A 76 -0.39 8.09 8.45
N ASP A 77 0.36 6.99 8.35
CA ASP A 77 1.81 6.96 8.60
C ASP A 77 2.56 7.90 7.65
N MET A 78 2.19 7.94 6.36
CA MET A 78 2.77 8.88 5.39
C MET A 78 2.47 10.34 5.74
N ARG A 79 1.27 10.65 6.22
CA ARG A 79 0.92 12.02 6.67
C ARG A 79 1.72 12.42 7.90
N GLU A 80 1.95 11.49 8.81
CA GLU A 80 2.75 11.74 10.01
C GLU A 80 4.19 12.09 9.62
N ILE A 81 4.86 11.27 8.78
CA ILE A 81 6.24 11.58 8.38
C ILE A 81 6.35 12.87 7.56
N LEU A 82 5.35 13.18 6.73
CA LEU A 82 5.35 14.41 5.92
C LEU A 82 5.06 15.68 6.74
N SER A 83 4.71 15.54 8.03
CA SER A 83 4.62 16.66 8.96
C SER A 83 5.97 17.05 9.56
N ASP A 84 7.02 16.27 9.31
CA ASP A 84 8.39 16.58 9.74
C ASP A 84 8.91 17.86 9.04
N PRO A 85 9.56 18.79 9.77
CA PRO A 85 10.12 20.01 9.20
C PRO A 85 11.06 19.81 8.01
N VAL A 86 11.68 18.63 7.86
CA VAL A 86 12.53 18.32 6.69
C VAL A 86 11.75 18.42 5.36
N PHE A 87 10.42 18.31 5.41
CA PHE A 87 9.54 18.43 4.24
C PHE A 87 8.85 19.80 4.13
N GLU A 88 9.29 20.80 4.89
CA GLU A 88 8.73 22.15 4.81
C GLU A 88 8.76 22.66 3.35
N GLY A 89 7.66 23.30 2.94
CA GLY A 89 7.47 23.76 1.55
C GLY A 89 6.99 22.69 0.56
N HIS A 90 6.91 21.41 0.95
CA HIS A 90 6.44 20.32 0.08
C HIS A 90 5.10 19.74 0.56
N ILE A 91 4.01 20.32 0.08
CA ILE A 91 2.65 19.85 0.40
C ILE A 91 2.27 18.73 -0.56
N ILE A 92 2.12 17.52 -0.04
CA ILE A 92 1.62 16.38 -0.80
C ILE A 92 0.10 16.25 -0.59
N PRO A 93 -0.72 16.31 -1.65
CA PRO A 93 -2.17 16.11 -1.56
C PRO A 93 -2.55 14.74 -0.99
N LEU A 94 -3.64 14.67 -0.23
CA LEU A 94 -4.16 13.42 0.33
C LEU A 94 -4.43 12.36 -0.74
N ALA A 95 -4.90 12.79 -1.92
CA ALA A 95 -5.16 11.90 -3.04
C ALA A 95 -3.89 11.17 -3.53
N ASP A 96 -2.74 11.85 -3.52
CA ASP A 96 -1.46 11.27 -3.95
C ASP A 96 -0.94 10.27 -2.92
N LEU A 97 -1.16 10.53 -1.62
CA LEU A 97 -0.88 9.56 -0.56
C LEU A 97 -1.75 8.30 -0.70
N GLN A 98 -3.04 8.48 -0.95
CA GLN A 98 -3.96 7.35 -1.18
C GLN A 98 -3.53 6.53 -2.40
N LEU A 99 -3.19 7.18 -3.50
CA LEU A 99 -2.71 6.53 -4.72
C LEU A 99 -1.39 5.78 -4.48
N THR A 100 -0.49 6.36 -3.70
CA THR A 100 0.80 5.75 -3.36
C THR A 100 0.61 4.53 -2.46
N ALA A 101 -0.26 4.63 -1.45
CA ALA A 101 -0.58 3.51 -0.57
C ALA A 101 -1.26 2.36 -1.32
N SER A 102 -2.15 2.66 -2.28
CA SER A 102 -2.84 1.63 -3.06
C SER A 102 -1.95 0.98 -4.12
N ASN A 103 -1.04 1.74 -4.75
CA ASN A 103 -0.32 1.29 -5.95
C ASN A 103 1.13 0.90 -5.68
N ALA A 104 1.78 1.53 -4.70
CA ALA A 104 3.18 1.30 -4.36
C ALA A 104 3.39 1.16 -2.82
N PRO A 105 2.61 0.31 -2.12
CA PRO A 105 2.71 0.21 -0.66
C PRO A 105 4.09 -0.25 -0.16
N GLY A 106 4.80 -1.06 -0.94
CA GLY A 106 6.18 -1.45 -0.63
C GLY A 106 7.15 -0.27 -0.63
N LEU A 107 7.00 0.64 -1.60
CA LEU A 107 7.81 1.86 -1.68
C LEU A 107 7.45 2.82 -0.54
N ALA A 108 6.16 3.03 -0.28
CA ALA A 108 5.70 3.85 0.84
C ALA A 108 6.28 3.37 2.18
N ARG A 109 6.24 2.05 2.45
CA ARG A 109 6.84 1.47 3.66
C ARG A 109 8.36 1.64 3.72
N ALA A 110 9.05 1.45 2.60
CA ALA A 110 10.50 1.67 2.53
C ALA A 110 10.86 3.14 2.81
N PHE A 111 10.07 4.08 2.29
CA PHE A 111 10.23 5.52 2.52
C PHE A 111 10.00 5.90 3.99
N ILE A 112 8.93 5.39 4.61
CA ILE A 112 8.68 5.58 6.05
C ILE A 112 9.86 5.05 6.88
N LYS A 113 10.35 3.84 6.58
CA LYS A 113 11.50 3.25 7.29
C LYS A 113 12.77 4.09 7.13
N LEU A 114 13.01 4.63 5.93
CA LEU A 114 14.14 5.53 5.66
C LEU A 114 14.05 6.79 6.53
N HIS A 115 12.89 7.44 6.58
CA HIS A 115 12.66 8.63 7.40
C HIS A 115 12.86 8.34 8.90
N GLN A 116 12.33 7.23 9.41
CA GLN A 116 12.52 6.82 10.81
C GLN A 116 14.00 6.61 11.14
N SER A 117 14.75 5.92 10.27
CA SER A 117 16.19 5.71 10.45
C SER A 117 16.98 7.01 10.40
N HIS A 118 16.60 7.94 9.52
CA HIS A 118 17.19 9.27 9.44
C HIS A 118 16.97 10.05 10.74
N ARG A 119 15.72 10.12 11.22
CA ARG A 119 15.37 10.81 12.47
C ARG A 119 16.13 10.23 13.67
N GLN A 120 16.16 8.91 13.81
CA GLN A 120 16.90 8.25 14.90
C GLN A 120 18.40 8.57 14.86
N THR A 121 18.98 8.66 13.67
CA THR A 121 20.39 9.03 13.49
C THR A 121 20.64 10.48 13.92
N HIS A 122 19.76 11.41 13.53
CA HIS A 122 19.84 12.80 13.95
C HIS A 122 19.68 12.99 15.46
N GLU A 123 18.73 12.30 16.09
CA GLU A 123 18.55 12.32 17.55
C GLU A 123 19.79 11.80 18.28
N ARG A 124 20.43 10.74 17.76
CA ARG A 124 21.67 10.21 18.33
C ARG A 124 22.84 11.17 18.21
N LEU A 125 22.97 11.89 17.09
CA LEU A 125 24.01 12.91 16.92
C LEU A 125 23.80 14.08 17.89
N ALA A 126 22.57 14.59 18.02
CA ALA A 126 22.25 15.66 18.96
C ALA A 126 22.57 15.27 20.41
N TYR A 127 22.28 14.03 20.80
CA TYR A 127 22.64 13.50 22.12
C TYR A 127 24.16 13.45 22.34
N LEU A 128 24.94 13.06 21.32
CA LEU A 128 26.40 13.03 21.41
C LEU A 128 27.00 14.44 21.53
N ASP A 129 26.50 15.40 20.76
CA ASP A 129 26.93 16.80 20.85
C ASP A 129 26.65 17.39 22.23
N GLU A 130 25.48 17.10 22.82
CA GLU A 130 25.14 17.52 24.17
C GLU A 130 26.04 16.87 25.24
N ALA A 131 26.40 15.59 25.06
CA ALA A 131 27.30 14.90 25.97
C ALA A 131 28.74 15.44 25.90
N LEU A 132 29.20 15.82 24.71
CA LEU A 132 30.56 16.36 24.49
C LEU A 132 30.67 17.85 24.85
N GLY A 133 29.59 18.63 24.75
CA GLY A 133 29.55 20.06 25.10
C GLY A 133 29.43 20.36 26.60
N ARG A 134 29.42 19.33 27.46
CA ARG A 134 29.37 19.46 28.94
C ARG A 134 30.74 19.31 29.62
N GLU A 135 31.84 19.21 28.85
CA GLU A 135 33.22 19.39 29.33
C GLU A 135 33.72 20.82 29.10
#